data_AF-A0A9D5N6P1-F1
#
_entry.id   AF-A0A9D5N6P1-F1
#
_cell.length_a   1.000
_cell.length_b   1.000
_cell.length_c   1.000
_cell.angle_alpha   90.00
_cell.angle_beta   90.00
_cell.angle_gamma   90.00
#
_symmetry.space_group_name_H-M   'P 1'
#
loop_
_entity.id
_entity.type
_entity.pdbx_description
1 polymer ?
#
loop_
_entity_poly.entity_id
_entity_poly.type
_entity_poly.pdbx_seq_one_letter_code
_entity_poly.pdbx_strand_id
1 'polypeptide(L)'
;MNKIRFNSPVVLCFALLSAGALAASYLTGGRSDILLFSVYKGSFTDPLFYVRLFTHVLGHAGISHYCNNMILILLVGPLLEEKYGSGRIAGII
;
A
#
# COMPACT_ATOMS: atom_id res chain seq x y z
N MET A 1 4.67 -26.76 14.00
CA MET A 1 4.03 -25.49 13.58
C MET A 1 4.56 -25.12 12.20
N ASN A 2 3.74 -25.19 11.16
CA ASN A 2 4.15 -24.78 9.82
C ASN A 2 4.29 -23.25 9.80
N LYS A 3 5.52 -22.75 9.72
CA LYS A 3 5.77 -21.32 9.50
C LYS A 3 5.44 -21.02 8.05
N ILE A 4 4.42 -20.20 7.82
CA ILE A 4 4.20 -19.60 6.50
C ILE A 4 5.46 -18.80 6.18
N ARG A 5 6.14 -19.16 5.09
CA ARG A 5 7.34 -18.45 4.61
C ARG A 5 6.99 -17.71 3.33
N PHE A 6 7.09 -16.40 3.39
CA PHE A 6 7.00 -15.55 2.22
C PHE A 6 8.41 -15.37 1.66
N ASN A 7 8.55 -15.55 0.35
CA ASN A 7 9.79 -15.24 -0.37
C ASN A 7 9.99 -13.72 -0.55
N SER A 8 8.92 -12.94 -0.42
CA SER A 8 8.87 -11.48 -0.65
C SER A 8 8.01 -10.80 0.41
N PRO A 9 8.47 -10.75 1.68
CA PRO A 9 7.67 -10.25 2.79
C PRO A 9 7.21 -8.80 2.60
N VAL A 10 8.06 -7.91 2.09
CA VAL A 10 7.72 -6.48 1.94
C VAL A 10 6.68 -6.30 0.85
N VAL A 11 6.90 -6.89 -0.32
CA VAL A 11 6.00 -6.75 -1.47
C VAL A 11 4.62 -7.32 -1.16
N LEU A 12 4.58 -8.50 -0.53
CA LEU A 12 3.30 -9.11 -0.18
C LEU A 12 2.58 -8.33 0.93
N CYS A 13 3.30 -7.87 1.96
CA CYS A 13 2.70 -7.01 2.99
C CYS A 13 2.14 -5.72 2.40
N PHE A 14 2.86 -5.07 1.48
CA PHE A 14 2.37 -3.88 0.80
C PHE A 14 1.07 -4.15 0.03
N ALA A 15 1.01 -5.24 -0.73
CA ALA A 15 -0.19 -5.62 -1.47
C ALA A 15 -1.38 -5.88 -0.53
N LEU A 16 -1.17 -6.61 0.56
CA LEU A 16 -2.21 -6.92 1.55
C LEU A 16 -2.69 -5.67 2.31
N LEU A 17 -1.77 -4.77 2.69
CA LEU A 17 -2.12 -3.51 3.33
C LEU A 17 -2.92 -2.61 2.38
N SER A 18 -2.52 -2.55 1.10
CA SER A 18 -3.25 -1.82 0.07
C SER A 18 -4.65 -2.40 -0.17
N ALA A 19 -4.79 -3.74 -0.15
CA ALA A 19 -6.10 -4.40 -0.19
C ALA A 19 -6.97 -4.04 1.02
N GLY A 20 -6.37 -4.02 2.22
CA GLY A 20 -7.03 -3.62 3.45
C GLY A 20 -7.51 -2.16 3.41
N ALA A 21 -6.68 -1.25 2.88
CA ALA A 21 -7.05 0.15 2.68
C ALA A 21 -8.22 0.29 1.69
N LEU A 22 -8.20 -0.44 0.57
CA LEU A 22 -9.31 -0.47 -0.38
C LEU A 22 -10.60 -1.02 0.26
N ALA A 23 -10.50 -2.11 1.04
CA ALA A 23 -11.65 -2.66 1.76
C ALA A 23 -12.20 -1.65 2.77
N ALA A 24 -11.33 -0.96 3.52
CA ALA A 24 -11.74 0.12 4.41
C ALA A 24 -12.43 1.27 3.65
N SER A 25 -11.96 1.62 2.45
CA SER A 25 -12.61 2.61 1.59
C SER A 25 -14.04 2.20 1.23
N TYR A 26 -14.25 0.96 0.78
CA TYR A 26 -15.60 0.45 0.50
C TYR A 26 -16.49 0.42 1.75
N LEU A 27 -15.98 -0.04 2.89
CA LEU A 27 -16.73 -0.11 4.15
C LEU A 27 -17.09 1.27 4.72
N THR A 28 -16.28 2.29 4.43
CA THR A 28 -16.47 3.66 4.94
C THR A 28 -17.07 4.62 3.92
N GLY A 29 -17.41 4.14 2.72
CA GLY A 29 -17.88 4.98 1.62
C GLY A 29 -16.87 6.05 1.19
N GLY A 30 -15.57 5.73 1.20
CA GLY A 30 -14.48 6.62 0.79
C GLY A 30 -13.95 7.57 1.88
N ARG A 31 -14.51 7.55 3.09
CA ARG A 31 -14.02 8.43 4.19
C ARG A 31 -12.61 8.10 4.64
N SER A 32 -12.24 6.81 4.67
CA SER A 32 -10.87 6.40 5.03
C SER A 32 -9.83 6.91 4.02
N ASP A 33 -10.15 6.97 2.73
CA ASP A 33 -9.25 7.55 1.73
C ASP A 33 -9.03 9.04 1.99
N ILE A 34 -10.09 9.80 2.26
CA ILE A 34 -10.00 11.24 2.53
C ILE A 34 -9.15 11.52 3.78
N LEU A 35 -9.32 10.70 4.83
CA LEU A 35 -8.69 10.91 6.12
C LEU A 35 -7.26 10.34 6.20
N LEU A 36 -6.97 9.25 5.49
CA LEU A 36 -5.75 8.46 5.69
C LEU A 36 -5.02 8.10 4.39
N PHE A 37 -5.69 7.84 3.28
CA PHE A 37 -5.05 7.24 2.10
C PHE A 37 -4.97 8.15 0.86
N SER A 38 -5.25 9.45 1.00
CA SER A 38 -5.15 10.41 -0.11
C SER A 38 -4.61 11.76 0.37
N VAL A 39 -3.65 12.32 -0.36
CA VAL A 39 -3.06 13.63 -0.04
C VAL A 39 -3.88 14.79 -0.63
N TYR A 40 -4.97 14.50 -1.35
CA TYR A 40 -5.76 15.51 -2.04
C TYR A 40 -6.30 16.60 -1.09
N LYS A 41 -6.09 17.87 -1.45
CA LYS A 41 -6.47 19.07 -0.65
C LYS A 41 -5.89 19.08 0.78
N GLY A 42 -4.69 18.54 0.96
CA GLY A 42 -3.99 18.58 2.24
C GLY A 42 -3.53 19.98 2.64
N SER A 43 -3.52 20.27 3.95
CA SER A 43 -2.95 21.48 4.56
C SER A 43 -1.81 21.11 5.49
N PHE A 44 -0.73 21.92 5.49
CA PHE A 44 0.38 21.76 6.44
C PHE A 44 -0.03 21.97 7.91
N THR A 45 -1.18 22.62 8.16
CA THR A 45 -1.72 22.81 9.52
C THR A 45 -2.50 21.61 10.04
N ASP A 46 -2.81 20.64 9.20
CA ASP A 46 -3.57 19.45 9.56
C ASP A 46 -2.60 18.31 9.94
N PRO A 47 -2.60 17.80 11.19
CA PRO A 47 -1.74 16.69 11.59
C PRO A 47 -1.92 15.43 10.73
N LEU A 48 -3.14 15.17 10.26
CA LEU A 48 -3.43 14.00 9.39
C LEU A 48 -2.81 14.15 8.01
N PHE A 49 -2.45 15.36 7.57
CA PHE A 49 -1.69 15.56 6.34
C PHE A 49 -0.37 14.78 6.35
N TYR A 50 0.38 14.84 7.44
CA TYR A 50 1.66 14.14 7.55
C TYR A 50 1.50 12.63 7.55
N VAL A 51 0.43 12.10 8.16
CA VAL A 51 0.11 10.67 8.08
C VAL A 51 -0.18 10.28 6.63
N ARG A 52 -1.06 11.04 5.95
CA ARG A 52 -1.43 10.82 4.54
C ARG A 52 -0.21 10.84 3.62
N LEU A 53 0.82 11.67 3.88
CA LEU A 53 2.05 11.67 3.10
C LEU A 53 2.77 10.31 3.08
N PHE A 54 2.62 9.48 4.12
CA PHE A 54 3.19 8.13 4.13
C PHE A 54 2.17 7.07 3.69
N THR A 55 0.92 7.20 4.11
CA THR A 55 -0.09 6.15 3.88
C THR A 55 -0.80 6.25 2.54
N HIS A 56 -0.64 7.35 1.78
CA HIS A 56 -1.31 7.52 0.49
C HIS A 56 -0.94 6.47 -0.56
N VAL A 57 0.26 5.87 -0.48
CA VAL A 57 0.69 4.81 -1.39
C VAL A 57 -0.18 3.54 -1.29
N LEU A 58 -0.91 3.37 -0.17
CA LEU A 58 -1.84 2.27 0.04
C LEU A 58 -3.24 2.55 -0.56
N GLY A 59 -3.57 3.82 -0.81
CA GLY A 59 -4.89 4.25 -1.27
C GLY A 59 -5.12 3.96 -2.75
N HIS A 60 -6.31 3.46 -3.09
CA HIS A 60 -6.67 3.15 -4.47
C HIS A 60 -8.10 3.58 -4.77
N ALA A 61 -8.31 4.24 -5.92
CA ALA A 61 -9.63 4.77 -6.32
C ALA A 61 -10.70 3.69 -6.60
N GLY A 62 -10.33 2.41 -6.63
CA GLY A 62 -11.23 1.29 -6.82
C GLY A 62 -10.49 0.00 -7.17
N ILE A 63 -11.24 -1.10 -7.30
CA ILE A 63 -10.71 -2.44 -7.59
C ILE A 63 -9.86 -2.47 -8.87
N SER A 64 -10.31 -1.81 -9.95
CA SER A 64 -9.54 -1.79 -11.21
C SER A 64 -8.18 -1.10 -11.03
N HIS A 65 -8.15 0.04 -10.33
CA HIS A 65 -6.90 0.75 -10.03
C HIS A 65 -5.96 -0.10 -9.15
N TYR A 66 -6.50 -0.75 -8.13
CA TYR A 66 -5.76 -1.67 -7.26
C TYR A 66 -5.17 -2.86 -8.04
N CYS A 67 -5.99 -3.58 -8.80
CA CYS A 67 -5.55 -4.77 -9.54
C CYS A 67 -4.45 -4.43 -10.54
N ASN A 68 -4.60 -3.35 -11.32
CA ASN A 68 -3.60 -2.97 -12.33
C ASN A 68 -2.23 -2.65 -11.70
N ASN A 69 -2.21 -1.98 -10.55
CA ASN A 69 -0.97 -1.69 -9.84
C ASN A 69 -0.39 -2.94 -9.17
N MET A 70 -1.22 -3.73 -8.47
CA MET A 70 -0.74 -4.92 -7.76
C MET A 70 -0.24 -6.00 -8.70
N ILE A 71 -0.79 -6.13 -9.91
CA ILE A 71 -0.25 -7.06 -10.91
C ILE A 71 1.21 -6.71 -11.22
N LEU A 72 1.52 -5.43 -11.44
CA LEU A 72 2.88 -4.99 -11.73
C LEU A 72 3.82 -5.22 -10.53
N ILE A 73 3.36 -4.84 -9.34
CA ILE A 73 4.15 -4.96 -8.10
C ILE A 73 4.38 -6.42 -7.73
N LEU A 74 3.37 -7.29 -7.82
CA LEU A 74 3.50 -8.72 -7.49
C LEU A 74 4.26 -9.50 -8.58
N LEU A 75 4.27 -9.03 -9.82
CA LEU A 75 5.03 -9.68 -10.89
C LEU A 75 6.53 -9.41 -10.75
N VAL A 76 6.92 -8.15 -10.51
CA VAL A 76 8.34 -7.74 -10.54
C VAL A 76 8.92 -7.63 -9.14
N GLY A 77 8.12 -7.18 -8.16
CA GLY A 77 8.54 -6.92 -6.79
C GLY A 77 9.22 -8.10 -6.12
N PRO A 78 8.66 -9.33 -6.13
CA PRO A 78 9.28 -10.46 -5.46
C PRO A 78 10.68 -10.79 -5.98
N LEU A 79 10.89 -10.70 -7.30
CA LEU A 79 12.20 -10.91 -7.94
C LEU A 79 13.21 -9.83 -7.51
N LEU A 80 12.76 -8.58 -7.41
CA LEU A 80 13.61 -7.48 -6.93
C LEU A 80 13.92 -7.64 -5.43
N GLU A 81 12.94 -8.06 -4.62
CA GLU A 81 13.11 -8.28 -3.19
C GLU A 81 14.08 -9.42 -2.90
N GLU A 82 13.98 -10.52 -3.64
CA GLU A 82 14.91 -11.64 -3.53
C GLU A 82 16.34 -11.24 -3.95
N LYS A 83 16.47 -10.46 -5.04
CA LYS A 83 17.78 -10.06 -5.59
C LYS A 83 18.47 -8.96 -4.79
N TYR A 84 17.72 -7.97 -4.32
CA TYR A 84 18.27 -6.75 -3.69
C TYR A 84 18.01 -6.66 -2.18
N GLY A 85 17.20 -7.56 -1.63
CA GLY A 85 16.87 -7.64 -0.21
C GLY A 85 15.69 -6.76 0.20
N SER A 86 14.92 -7.24 1.17
CA SER A 86 13.72 -6.58 1.71
C SER A 86 13.94 -5.13 2.18
N GLY A 87 15.06 -4.85 2.83
CA GLY A 87 15.34 -3.50 3.34
C GLY A 87 15.46 -2.44 2.23
N ARG A 88 16.00 -2.82 1.05
CA ARG A 88 16.07 -1.91 -0.09
C ARG A 88 14.71 -1.70 -0.73
N ILE A 89 13.93 -2.77 -0.86
CA ILE A 89 12.57 -2.67 -1.42
C ILE A 89 11.66 -1.83 -0.53
N ALA A 90 11.74 -1.99 0.79
CA ALA A 90 10.96 -1.19 1.74
C ALA A 90 11.33 0.31 1.75
N GLY A 91 12.50 0.68 1.27
CA GLY A 91 12.88 2.10 1.11
C GLY A 91 12.47 2.70 -0.24
N ILE A 92 12.08 1.87 -1.21
CA ILE A 92 11.67 2.28 -2.55
C ILE A 92 10.14 2.37 -2.65
N ILE A 93 9.45 1.41 -2.04
CA ILE A 93 7.99 1.38 -1.90
C ILE A 93 7.57 2.36 -0.80
#